data_AF-A0A820CMJ1-F1
#
_entry.id   AF-A0A820CMJ1-F1
#
_cell.length_a   1.000
_cell.length_b   1.000
_cell.length_c   1.000
_cell.angle_alpha   90.00
_cell.angle_beta   90.00
_cell.angle_gamma   90.00
#
_symmetry.space_group_name_H-M   'P 1'
#
loop_
_entity.id
_entity.type
_entity.pdbx_description
1 polymer ?
#
loop_
_entity_poly.entity_id
_entity_poly.type
_entity_poly.pdbx_seq_one_letter_code
_entity_poly.pdbx_strand_id
1 'polypeptide(L)' 'MLEIGEKTIPYKVVKSFEEALIAAERFRYPVLARASFPEGDRISGFVKNREELVSLVTSISADLSQLLIDKSVKG' A
#
# COMPACT_ATOMS: atom_id res chain seq x y z
N MET A 1 7.30 -6.80 -25.69
CA MET A 1 6.60 -5.53 -25.40
C MET A 1 7.17 -5.02 -24.07
N LEU A 2 8.16 -4.14 -24.17
CA LEU A 2 8.90 -3.42 -23.13
C LEU A 2 9.07 -4.12 -21.77
N GLU A 3 10.06 -5.01 -21.70
CA GLU A 3 10.77 -5.36 -20.47
C GLU A 3 11.56 -4.14 -20.01
N ILE A 4 10.95 -3.27 -19.21
CA ILE A 4 11.69 -2.21 -18.53
C ILE A 4 12.24 -2.84 -17.25
N GLY A 5 13.55 -3.09 -17.24
CA GLY A 5 14.35 -3.37 -16.05
C GLY A 5 14.44 -2.14 -15.14
N GLU A 6 13.29 -1.56 -14.80
CA GLU A 6 13.20 -0.58 -13.72
C GLU A 6 13.39 -1.36 -12.42
N LYS A 7 14.16 -0.79 -11.51
CA LYS A 7 14.34 -1.28 -10.15
C LYS A 7 13.01 -1.08 -9.42
N THR A 8 11.99 -1.85 -9.81
CA THR A 8 10.65 -1.71 -9.28
C THR A 8 10.72 -2.09 -7.82
N ILE A 9 10.38 -1.12 -6.98
CA ILE A 9 10.18 -1.39 -5.57
C ILE A 9 9.08 -2.47 -5.54
N PRO A 10 9.31 -3.63 -4.91
CA PRO A 10 8.31 -4.67 -4.92
C PRO A 10 7.08 -4.14 -4.19
N TYR A 11 5.98 -4.02 -4.93
CA TYR A 11 4.69 -3.55 -4.43
C TYR A 11 3.62 -4.59 -4.64
N LYS A 12 2.58 -4.55 -3.80
CA LYS A 12 1.42 -5.42 -3.89
C LYS A 12 0.17 -4.56 -3.92
N VAL A 13 -0.65 -4.75 -4.94
CA VAL A 13 -2.00 -4.19 -4.98
C VAL A 13 -2.93 -5.10 -4.19
N VAL A 14 -3.67 -4.51 -3.27
CA VAL A 14 -4.59 -5.16 -2.34
C VAL A 14 -5.93 -4.45 -2.40
N LYS A 15 -7.03 -5.18 -2.27
CA LYS A 15 -8.38 -4.60 -2.30
C LYS A 15 -9.11 -4.74 -0.96
N SER A 16 -8.49 -5.43 -0.02
CA SER A 16 -9.04 -5.65 1.31
C SER A 16 -7.99 -5.45 2.38
N PHE A 17 -8.45 -5.10 3.57
CA PHE A 17 -7.62 -4.93 4.75
C PHE A 17 -6.76 -6.15 5.06
N GLU A 18 -7.32 -7.37 4.93
CA GLU A 18 -6.59 -8.62 5.15
C GLU A 18 -5.43 -8.78 4.16
N GLU A 19 -5.66 -8.52 2.87
CA GLU A 19 -4.62 -8.55 1.86
C GLU A 19 -3.52 -7.52 2.15
N ALA A 20 -3.90 -6.32 2.61
CA ALA A 20 -2.97 -5.28 3.02
C ALA A 20 -2.09 -5.72 4.19
N LEU A 21 -2.67 -6.41 5.17
CA LEU A 21 -1.95 -6.98 6.31
C LEU A 21 -0.95 -8.04 5.87
N ILE A 22 -1.39 -8.99 5.03
CA ILE A 22 -0.54 -10.07 4.50
C ILE A 22 0.60 -9.46 3.68
N ALA A 23 0.32 -8.45 2.85
CA ALA A 23 1.34 -7.74 2.09
C ALA A 23 2.35 -7.05 3.01
N ALA A 24 1.87 -6.33 4.03
CA ALA A 24 2.73 -5.62 4.98
C ALA A 24 3.61 -6.58 5.80
N GLU A 25 3.08 -7.73 6.24
CA GLU A 25 3.86 -8.77 6.92
C GLU A 25 4.94 -9.36 6.02
N ARG A 26 4.62 -9.59 4.74
CA ARG A 26 5.60 -10.10 3.75
C ARG A 26 6.70 -9.08 3.44
N PHE A 27 6.37 -7.81 3.33
CA PHE A 27 7.34 -6.76 3.01
C PHE A 27 8.19 -6.32 4.22
N ARG A 28 7.70 -6.58 5.44
CA ARG A 28 8.17 -6.05 6.72
C ARG A 28 8.07 -4.54 6.80
N TYR A 29 7.63 -4.06 7.96
CA TYR A 29 7.53 -2.64 8.23
C TYR A 29 8.90 -1.95 8.28
N PRO A 30 8.98 -0.66 7.93
CA PRO A 30 7.89 0.18 7.43
C PRO A 30 7.54 -0.12 5.95
N VAL A 31 6.26 -0.04 5.62
CA VAL A 31 5.74 -0.14 4.24
C VAL A 31 5.05 1.15 3.86
N LEU A 32 5.01 1.47 2.56
CA LEU A 32 4.30 2.64 2.05
C LEU A 32 2.94 2.20 1.50
N ALA A 33 1.86 2.67 2.10
CA ALA A 33 0.50 2.42 1.63
C ALA A 33 0.03 3.60 0.77
N ARG A 34 -0.34 3.35 -0.49
CA ARG A 34 -0.88 4.32 -1.44
C ARG A 34 -2.27 3.90 -1.87
N ALA A 35 -3.28 4.60 -1.38
CA ALA A 35 -4.65 4.45 -1.85
C ALA A 35 -4.87 5.29 -3.10
N SER A 36 -5.50 4.68 -4.11
CA SER A 36 -5.91 5.39 -5.31
C SER A 36 -7.43 5.32 -5.43
N PHE A 37 -8.08 6.49 -5.42
CA PHE A 37 -9.51 6.62 -5.63
C PHE A 37 -9.80 6.99 -7.09
N PRO A 38 -10.94 6.55 -7.64
CA PRO A 38 -11.37 6.95 -8.98
C PRO A 38 -11.58 8.47 -9.10
N GLU A 39 -11.89 9.16 -7.99
CA GLU A 39 -12.14 10.61 -7.95
C GLU A 39 -10.87 11.48 -7.85
N GLY A 40 -9.68 10.89 -7.95
CA GLY A 40 -8.42 11.65 -8.08
C GLY A 40 -7.73 11.99 -6.77
N ASP A 41 -8.37 11.77 -5.62
CA ASP A 41 -7.68 11.82 -4.34
C ASP A 41 -6.68 10.66 -4.22
N ARG A 42 -5.41 11.01 -3.99
CA ARG A 42 -4.33 10.07 -3.69
C ARG A 42 -3.97 10.22 -2.24
N ILE A 43 -4.32 9.22 -1.43
CA ILE A 43 -3.91 9.16 -0.03
C ILE A 43 -2.68 8.26 0.05
N SER A 44 -1.55 8.82 0.46
CA SER A 44 -0.31 8.06 0.71
C SER A 44 0.11 8.19 2.16
N GLY A 45 0.35 7.07 2.83
CA GLY A 45 0.82 7.02 4.21
C GLY A 45 1.89 5.97 4.45
N PHE A 46 2.88 6.32 5.26
CA PHE A 46 3.89 5.36 5.71
C PHE A 46 3.34 4.58 6.90
N VAL A 47 3.24 3.28 6.72
CA VAL A 47 2.77 2.36 7.74
C VAL A 47 3.98 1.73 8.42
N LYS A 48 4.16 1.99 9.72
CA LYS A 48 5.28 1.45 10.51
C LYS A 48 4.91 0.21 11.32
N ASN A 49 3.63 -0.05 11.48
CA ASN A 49 3.05 -1.11 12.30
C ASN A 49 1.63 -1.38 11.82
N ARG A 50 1.07 -2.50 12.29
CA ARG A 50 -0.30 -2.93 11.96
C ARG A 50 -1.34 -1.86 12.32
N GLU A 51 -1.16 -1.16 13.44
CA GLU A 51 -2.12 -0.15 13.91
C GLU A 51 -2.23 1.04 12.95
N GLU A 52 -1.10 1.56 12.44
CA GLU A 52 -1.11 2.60 11.42
C GLU A 52 -1.79 2.12 10.13
N LEU A 53 -1.62 0.84 9.78
CA LEU A 53 -2.29 0.23 8.62
C LEU A 53 -3.80 0.22 8.84
N VAL A 54 -4.25 -0.17 10.04
CA VAL A 54 -5.67 -0.20 10.41
C VAL A 54 -6.26 1.20 10.36
N SER A 55 -5.63 2.19 11.01
CA SER A 55 -6.11 3.58 11.03
C SER A 55 -6.17 4.18 9.63
N LEU A 56 -5.14 3.93 8.82
CA LEU A 56 -5.09 4.38 7.42
C LEU A 56 -6.22 3.73 6.63
N VAL A 57 -6.33 2.39 6.63
CA VAL A 57 -7.36 1.63 5.90
C VAL A 57 -8.76 1.99 6.35
N THR A 58 -8.97 2.21 7.65
CA THR A 58 -10.27 2.62 8.21
C THR A 58 -10.67 4.01 7.75
N SER A 59 -9.71 4.94 7.63
CA SER A 59 -9.98 6.30 7.12
C SER A 59 -10.37 6.32 5.64
N ILE A 60 -10.02 5.29 4.88
CA ILE A 60 -10.14 5.21 3.42
C ILE A 60 -11.14 4.16 2.92
N SER A 61 -11.63 3.28 3.80
CA SER A 61 -12.44 2.09 3.44
C SER A 61 -13.83 2.39 2.87
N ALA A 62 -14.27 3.64 2.77
CA ALA A 62 -15.60 3.97 2.25
C ALA A 62 -15.71 3.78 0.71
N ASP A 63 -14.67 4.15 -0.04
CA ASP A 63 -14.74 4.23 -1.53
C ASP A 63 -13.49 3.71 -2.24
N LEU A 64 -12.69 2.89 -1.55
CA LEU A 64 -11.40 2.47 -2.08
C LEU A 64 -11.53 1.37 -3.13
N SER A 65 -11.14 1.69 -4.36
CA SER A 65 -11.07 0.68 -5.43
C SER A 65 -9.81 -0.19 -5.31
N GLN A 66 -8.65 0.41 -5.02
CA GLN A 66 -7.36 -0.29 -4.97
C GLN A 66 -6.35 0.40 -4.01
N LEU A 67 -5.77 -0.38 -3.10
CA LEU A 67 -4.67 0.04 -2.23
C LEU A 67 -3.36 -0.59 -2.71
N LEU A 68 -2.29 0.18 -2.78
CA LEU A 68 -0.96 -0.29 -3.16
C LEU A 68 -0.06 -0.28 -1.92
N ILE A 69 0.56 -1.41 -1.61
CA ILE A 69 1.54 -1.55 -0.53
C ILE A 69 2.92 -1.72 -1.15
N ASP A 70 3.77 -0.71 -1.01
CA ASP A 70 5.16 -0.72 -1.46
C ASP A 70 6.09 -1.07 -0.30
N LYS A 71 7.09 -1.91 -0.58
CA LYS A 71 8.20 -2.12 0.36
C LYS A 71 9.00 -0.83 0.51
N SER A 72 9.12 -0.28 1.71
CA SER A 72 9.98 0.89 1.90
C SER A 72 11.45 0.50 1.63
N VAL A 73 12.07 1.17 0.65
CA VAL A 73 13.52 1.11 0.39
C VAL A 73 14.28 2.24 1.07
N LYS A 74 13.63 3.00 1.95
CA LYS A 74 14.25 4.09 2.70
C LYS A 74 15.12 3.52 3.83
N GLY A 75 16.32 3.08 3.45
CA GLY A 75 17.53 3.06 4.27
C GLY A 75 18.45 4.15 3.75
#